data_AF-A0A537U1B5-F1
#
_entry.id   AF-A0A537U1B5-F1
#
_cell.length_a   1.000
_cell.length_b   1.000
_cell.length_c   1.000
_cell.angle_alpha   90.00
_cell.angle_beta   90.00
_cell.angle_gamma   90.00
#
_symmetry.space_group_name_H-M   'P 1'
#
loop_
_entity.id
_entity.type
_entity.pdbx_description
1 polymer ?
#
loop_
_entity_poly.entity_id
_entity_poly.type
_entity_poly.pdbx_seq_one_letter_code
_entity_poly.pdbx_strand_id
1 'polypeptide(L)' 'YNALVATHAQANGVPEVLVHRVIVRESRYHPALVGRGGTIGLMQIKLATARGLGYTGDAAGLRDPNTNLTYAVKYLA' A
#
# COMPACT_ATOMS: atom_id res chain seq x y z
N TYR A 1 9.53 5.61 7.33
CA TYR A 1 8.78 4.51 6.66
C TYR A 1 9.17 3.12 7.13
N ASN A 2 10.42 2.84 7.52
CA ASN A 2 10.86 1.49 7.93
C ASN A 2 9.99 0.86 9.05
N ALA A 3 9.78 1.55 10.17
CA ALA A 3 8.94 1.02 11.25
C ALA A 3 7.50 0.74 10.81
N LEU A 4 6.93 1.61 9.96
CA LEU A 4 5.57 1.45 9.41
C LEU A 4 5.48 0.19 8.53
N VAL A 5 6.46 0.02 7.62
CA VAL A 5 6.54 -1.15 6.74
C VAL A 5 6.72 -2.42 7.56
N ALA A 6 7.60 -2.39 8.56
CA ALA A 6 7.84 -3.51 9.48
C ALA A 6 6.56 -3.96 10.18
N THR A 7 5.79 -3.03 10.76
CA THR A 7 4.52 -3.33 11.42
C THR A 7 3.52 -4.00 10.48
N HIS A 8 3.33 -3.45 9.27
CA HIS A 8 2.38 -4.01 8.30
C HIS A 8 2.83 -5.36 7.74
N ALA A 9 4.13 -5.50 7.46
CA ALA A 9 4.72 -6.74 6.98
C ALA A 9 4.60 -7.86 8.02
N GLN A 10 4.95 -7.59 9.28
CA GLN A 10 4.81 -8.53 10.39
C GLN A 10 3.35 -8.93 10.62
N ALA A 11 2.43 -7.96 10.60
CA ALA A 11 1.00 -8.23 10.80
C ALA A 11 0.39 -9.16 9.75
N ASN A 12 0.96 -9.18 8.53
CA ASN A 12 0.49 -10.02 7.43
C ASN A 12 1.43 -11.21 7.13
N GLY A 13 2.47 -11.43 7.94
CA GLY A 13 3.44 -12.52 7.73
C GLY A 13 4.29 -12.40 6.47
N VAL A 14 4.42 -11.19 5.90
CA VAL A 14 5.19 -10.92 4.68
C VAL A 14 6.60 -10.46 5.04
N PRO A 15 7.66 -10.86 4.33
CA PRO A 15 9.00 -10.32 4.57
C PRO A 15 9.07 -8.81 4.32
N GLU A 16 9.60 -8.03 5.27
CA GLU A 16 9.74 -6.57 5.15
C GLU A 16 10.50 -6.15 3.89
N VAL A 17 11.55 -6.90 3.55
CA VAL A 17 12.37 -6.67 2.36
C VAL A 17 11.53 -6.74 1.07
N LEU A 18 10.52 -7.59 1.02
CA LEU A 18 9.63 -7.72 -0.13
C LEU A 18 8.76 -6.47 -0.25
N VAL A 19 8.14 -6.05 0.86
CA VAL A 19 7.31 -4.84 0.89
C VAL A 19 8.13 -3.60 0.50
N HIS A 20 9.34 -3.45 1.04
CA HIS A 20 10.26 -2.37 0.67
C HIS A 20 10.59 -2.38 -0.83
N ARG A 21 10.89 -3.54 -1.41
CA ARG A 21 11.17 -3.67 -2.85
C ARG A 21 9.98 -3.26 -3.71
N VAL A 22 8.76 -3.66 -3.32
CA VAL A 22 7.53 -3.28 -4.02
C VAL A 22 7.34 -1.76 -3.94
N ILE A 23 7.43 -1.15 -2.76
CA ILE A 23 7.26 0.30 -2.60
C ILE A 23 8.27 1.08 -3.48
N VAL A 24 9.54 0.64 -3.52
CA VAL A 24 10.56 1.27 -4.35
C VAL A 24 10.21 1.19 -5.84
N ARG A 25 9.77 0.01 -6.30
CA ARG A 25 9.39 -0.21 -7.70
C ARG A 25 8.17 0.60 -8.10
N GLU A 26 7.16 0.65 -7.24
CA GLU A 26 5.84 1.21 -7.56
C GLU A 26 5.77 2.73 -7.37
N SER A 27 6.43 3.27 -6.33
CA SER A 27 6.32 4.70 -6.01
C SER A 27 7.61 5.40 -5.62
N ARG A 28 8.71 4.68 -5.40
CA ARG A 28 9.94 5.22 -4.79
C ARG A 28 9.66 5.99 -3.48
N TYR A 29 8.72 5.47 -2.67
CA TYR A 29 8.24 6.09 -1.44
C TYR A 29 7.48 7.42 -1.60
N HIS A 30 6.86 7.68 -2.75
CA HIS A 30 5.97 8.84 -2.92
C HIS A 30 4.51 8.47 -2.59
N PRO A 31 3.99 8.82 -1.41
CA PRO A 31 2.66 8.38 -0.96
C PRO A 31 1.50 9.10 -1.67
N ALA A 32 1.74 10.24 -2.29
CA ALA A 32 0.74 10.97 -3.06
C ALA A 32 0.67 10.51 -4.54
N LEU A 33 1.51 9.55 -4.95
CA LEU A 33 1.61 9.14 -6.35
C LEU A 33 0.32 8.49 -6.82
N VAL A 34 -0.19 8.94 -7.96
CA VAL A 34 -1.28 8.30 -8.69
C VAL A 34 -0.74 7.80 -10.01
N GLY A 35 -0.74 6.48 -10.19
CA GLY A 35 -0.23 5.82 -11.38
C GLY A 35 -1.24 5.81 -12.52
N ARG A 36 -0.75 5.40 -13.70
CA ARG A 36 -1.60 5.22 -14.88
C ARG A 36 -2.54 4.04 -14.63
N GLY A 37 -3.85 4.28 -14.77
CA GLY A 37 -4.88 3.28 -14.49
C GLY A 37 -5.50 3.35 -13.09
N GLY A 38 -5.31 4.46 -12.36
CA GLY A 38 -6.03 4.74 -11.11
C GLY A 38 -5.48 4.00 -9.89
N THR A 39 -4.22 3.61 -9.93
CA THR A 39 -3.46 3.09 -8.79
C THR A 39 -2.98 4.23 -7.90
N ILE A 40 -2.96 4.02 -6.59
CA ILE A 40 -2.78 5.12 -5.62
C ILE A 40 -1.76 4.73 -4.55
N GLY A 41 -0.91 5.69 -4.20
CA GLY A 41 -0.06 5.68 -3.02
C GLY A 41 1.19 4.82 -3.12
N LEU A 42 1.74 4.49 -1.95
CA LEU A 42 3.06 3.86 -1.82
C LEU A 42 3.20 2.54 -2.58
N MET A 43 2.15 1.75 -2.58
CA MET A 43 2.10 0.43 -3.20
C MET A 43 1.25 0.39 -4.48
N GLN A 44 0.78 1.55 -4.95
CA GLN A 44 -0.01 1.63 -6.19
C GLN A 44 -1.22 0.66 -6.20
N ILE A 45 -1.93 0.57 -5.08
CA ILE A 45 -3.17 -0.23 -4.99
C ILE A 45 -4.32 0.48 -5.70
N LYS A 46 -5.21 -0.28 -6.36
CA LYS A 46 -6.45 0.25 -6.94
C LYS A 46 -7.52 0.42 -5.86
N LEU A 47 -8.34 1.46 -5.99
CA LEU A 47 -9.49 1.68 -5.09
C LEU A 47 -10.44 0.48 -5.05
N ALA A 48 -10.71 -0.15 -6.19
CA ALA A 48 -11.57 -1.34 -6.26
C ALA A 48 -10.98 -2.52 -5.46
N THR A 49 -9.67 -2.75 -5.53
CA THR A 49 -8.97 -3.79 -4.76
C THR A 49 -9.05 -3.50 -3.27
N ALA A 50 -8.76 -2.26 -2.86
CA ALA A 50 -8.87 -1.86 -1.46
C ALA A 50 -10.30 -2.07 -0.93
N ARG A 51 -11.33 -1.70 -1.71
CA ARG A 51 -12.74 -1.93 -1.36
C ARG A 51 -13.09 -3.40 -1.22
N GLY A 52 -12.58 -4.26 -2.11
CA GLY A 52 -12.73 -5.70 -1.99
C GLY A 52 -12.13 -6.29 -0.70
N LEU A 53 -11.14 -5.60 -0.10
CA LEU A 53 -10.52 -5.99 1.17
C LEU A 53 -11.17 -5.34 2.40
N GLY A 54 -12.25 -4.57 2.21
CA GLY A 54 -13.02 -3.91 3.27
C GLY A 54 -12.74 -2.43 3.46
N TYR A 55 -12.02 -1.77 2.54
CA TYR A 55 -11.84 -0.32 2.59
C TYR A 55 -13.12 0.42 2.21
N THR A 56 -13.59 1.32 3.07
CA THR A 56 -14.82 2.09 2.85
C THR A 56 -14.56 3.56 2.48
N GLY A 57 -13.30 4.00 2.52
CA GLY A 57 -12.92 5.36 2.17
C GLY A 57 -12.89 5.64 0.67
N ASP A 58 -12.48 6.86 0.34
CA ASP A 58 -12.35 7.34 -1.02
C ASP A 58 -10.93 7.12 -1.58
N ALA A 59 -10.72 7.51 -2.85
CA ALA A 59 -9.40 7.43 -3.47
C ALA A 59 -8.33 8.27 -2.72
N ALA A 60 -8.73 9.36 -2.07
CA ALA A 60 -7.78 10.25 -1.40
C ALA A 60 -7.19 9.63 -0.15
N GLY A 61 -7.97 8.86 0.62
CA GLY A 61 -7.46 8.16 1.80
C GLY A 61 -6.42 7.09 1.47
N LEU A 62 -6.38 6.55 0.24
CA LEU A 62 -5.30 5.64 -0.19
C LEU A 62 -3.95 6.34 -0.42
N ARG A 63 -3.90 7.67 -0.39
CA ARG A 63 -2.65 8.43 -0.38
C ARG A 63 -1.99 8.46 1.00
N ASP A 64 -2.73 8.11 2.05
CA ASP A 64 -2.16 7.94 3.38
C ASP A 64 -1.29 6.67 3.41
N PRO A 65 0.00 6.77 3.76
CA PRO A 65 0.92 5.63 3.84
C PRO A 65 0.40 4.46 4.67
N ASN A 66 -0.22 4.76 5.81
CA ASN A 66 -0.66 3.73 6.74
C ASN A 66 -1.84 2.96 6.16
N THR A 67 -2.86 3.67 5.69
CA THR A 67 -4.02 3.10 4.99
C THR A 67 -3.59 2.30 3.75
N ASN A 68 -2.69 2.87 2.94
CA ASN A 68 -2.19 2.21 1.74
C ASN A 68 -1.54 0.86 2.06
N LEU A 69 -0.65 0.83 3.05
CA LEU A 69 0.04 -0.40 3.47
C LEU A 69 -0.92 -1.41 4.10
N THR A 70 -1.88 -0.98 4.91
CA THR A 70 -2.90 -1.88 5.50
C THR A 70 -3.57 -2.74 4.43
N TYR A 71 -4.01 -2.14 3.33
CA TYR A 71 -4.72 -2.88 2.28
C TYR A 71 -3.78 -3.49 1.25
N ALA A 72 -2.69 -2.83 0.88
CA ALA A 72 -1.78 -3.33 -0.15
C ALA A 72 -0.89 -4.46 0.34
N VAL A 73 -0.45 -4.46 1.60
CA VAL A 73 0.30 -5.59 2.16
C VAL A 73 -0.63 -6.77 2.40
N LYS A 74 -1.87 -6.54 2.85
CA LYS A 74 -2.90 -7.58 2.95
C LYS A 74 -3.23 -8.23 1.60
N TYR A 75 -3.12 -7.49 0.50
CA TYR A 75 -3.29 -8.03 -0.86
C TYR A 75 -2.10 -8.90 -1.32
N LEU A 76 -0.90 -8.71 -0.74
CA LEU A 76 0.29 -9.48 -1.07
C LEU A 76 0.41 -10.81 -0.32
N ALA A 77 -0.34 -10.99 0.77
CA ALA A 77 -0.37 -12.19 1.59
C ALA A 77 -1.43 -13.18 1.09
#